data_AF-A0A8J2RLV9-F1
#
_entry.id   AF-A0A8J2RLV9-F1
#
_cell.length_a   1.000
_cell.length_b   1.000
_cell.length_c   1.000
_cell.angle_alpha   90.00
_cell.angle_beta   90.00
_cell.angle_gamma   90.00
#
_symmetry.space_group_name_H-M   'P 1'
#
loop_
_entity.id
_entity.type
_entity.pdbx_description
1 polymer ?
#
loop_
_entity_poly.entity_id
_entity_poly.type
_entity_poly.pdbx_seq_one_letter_code
_entity_poly.pdbx_strand_id
1 'polypeptide(L)'
;MSLSLVFEECIYTSCYCEENVWHMCKYVKENQPELLNKCFAVFISNEKQTIPLWSQKQSPDKEGLVIWDYHVIFIYCTQENCFDVYDLDTRLSFPCSFEEYKTKTLGNDQNLQTQFQRYFRVIPAEQYLTTFASDRTHMIKDGKWLKPPPNYPAIFTALSQNNLNDFIILVKFDKINIKIYSLLYLAACAFSYAYLADEKMSETHVRCRKCRTKLILPEEKDCITTCHGSIISQEENSSECLLDKSILYVKDEKLPAWLETLVQTSSWTKGKIVCPSCDARLGTFDFLSGQKCQCQHHVLPPVRLTSSKVDLLKS
;
A
#
# COMPACT_ATOMS: atom_id res chain seq x y z
N MET A 1 -11.92 -0.12 -17.15
CA MET A 1 -13.36 0.05 -16.84
C MET A 1 -13.56 1.45 -16.27
N SER A 2 -14.66 2.12 -16.55
CA SER A 2 -14.96 3.45 -16.00
C SER A 2 -15.73 3.33 -14.69
N LEU A 3 -15.44 4.21 -13.73
CA LEU A 3 -16.21 4.29 -12.50
C LEU A 3 -17.57 4.96 -12.79
N SER A 4 -18.65 4.43 -12.22
CA SER A 4 -20.04 4.85 -12.49
C SER A 4 -20.60 5.84 -11.46
N LEU A 5 -19.75 6.38 -10.59
CA LEU A 5 -20.16 7.28 -9.51
C LEU A 5 -20.61 8.65 -10.08
N VAL A 6 -21.88 9.00 -9.90
CA VAL A 6 -22.47 10.29 -10.32
C VAL A 6 -22.75 11.20 -9.13
N PHE A 7 -22.70 12.52 -9.34
CA PHE A 7 -22.77 13.51 -8.26
C PHE A 7 -24.08 13.42 -7.47
N GLU A 8 -25.20 13.25 -8.15
CA GLU A 8 -26.55 13.27 -7.59
C GLU A 8 -26.85 12.06 -6.68
N GLU A 9 -26.11 10.97 -6.86
CA GLU A 9 -26.27 9.73 -6.07
C GLU A 9 -25.32 9.68 -4.87
N CYS A 10 -24.41 10.65 -4.75
CA CYS A 10 -23.46 10.69 -3.65
C CYS A 10 -24.15 11.12 -2.35
N ILE A 11 -23.91 10.35 -1.28
CA ILE A 11 -24.22 10.80 0.07
C ILE A 11 -23.33 11.99 0.40
N TYR A 12 -23.95 13.13 0.74
CA TYR A 12 -23.24 14.37 1.02
C TYR A 12 -23.76 15.03 2.30
N THR A 13 -22.83 15.42 3.17
CA THR A 13 -23.06 16.36 4.26
C THR A 13 -21.92 17.37 4.27
N SER A 14 -22.26 18.66 4.22
CA SER A 14 -21.28 19.76 4.22
C SER A 14 -20.43 19.73 5.50
N CYS A 15 -19.11 19.86 5.36
CA CYS A 15 -18.11 19.77 6.44
C CYS A 15 -17.94 18.37 7.06
N TYR A 16 -18.38 17.32 6.37
CA TYR A 16 -18.10 15.91 6.71
C TYR A 16 -17.48 15.18 5.51
N CYS A 17 -16.50 15.83 4.87
CA CYS A 17 -15.84 15.35 3.64
C CYS A 17 -15.21 13.95 3.81
N GLU A 18 -14.72 13.65 5.00
CA GLU A 18 -14.20 12.34 5.41
C GLU A 18 -15.26 11.24 5.31
N GLU A 19 -16.50 11.50 5.75
CA GLU A 19 -17.60 10.53 5.66
C GLU A 19 -18.18 10.47 4.24
N ASN A 20 -18.23 11.61 3.54
CA ASN A 20 -18.68 11.66 2.14
C ASN A 20 -17.80 10.78 1.24
N VAL A 21 -16.47 10.90 1.36
CA VAL A 21 -15.50 10.06 0.63
C VAL A 21 -15.56 8.61 1.09
N TRP A 22 -15.82 8.35 2.38
CA TRP A 22 -16.00 6.97 2.87
C TRP A 22 -17.20 6.31 2.19
N HIS A 23 -18.30 7.04 2.01
CA HIS A 23 -19.47 6.55 1.28
C HIS A 23 -19.21 6.31 -0.21
N MET A 24 -18.37 7.11 -0.86
CA MET A 24 -17.92 6.80 -2.23
C MET A 24 -17.12 5.50 -2.27
N CYS A 25 -16.15 5.32 -1.38
CA CYS A 25 -15.40 4.07 -1.28
C CYS A 25 -16.33 2.87 -1.07
N LYS A 26 -17.34 3.02 -0.19
CA LYS A 26 -18.34 1.98 0.08
C LYS A 26 -19.16 1.65 -1.15
N TYR A 27 -19.62 2.68 -1.87
CA TYR A 27 -20.34 2.50 -3.13
C TYR A 27 -19.53 1.67 -4.12
N VAL A 28 -18.24 2.00 -4.32
CA VAL A 28 -17.37 1.22 -5.22
C VAL A 28 -17.25 -0.21 -4.75
N LYS A 29 -17.03 -0.45 -3.45
CA LYS A 29 -16.93 -1.81 -2.89
C LYS A 29 -18.20 -2.64 -3.14
N GLU A 30 -19.38 -2.02 -3.08
CA GLU A 30 -20.66 -2.72 -3.20
C GLU A 30 -21.11 -2.91 -4.66
N ASN A 31 -20.77 -1.96 -5.55
CA ASN A 31 -21.30 -1.92 -6.92
C ASN A 31 -20.25 -2.24 -8.01
N GLN A 32 -18.97 -1.95 -7.76
CA GLN A 32 -17.84 -2.16 -8.69
C GLN A 32 -16.58 -2.62 -7.94
N PRO A 33 -16.64 -3.74 -7.18
CA PRO A 33 -15.56 -4.17 -6.27
C PRO A 33 -14.22 -4.38 -6.99
N GLU A 34 -14.24 -4.74 -8.27
CA GLU A 34 -13.06 -4.91 -9.12
C GLU A 34 -12.28 -3.60 -9.37
N LEU A 35 -12.88 -2.44 -9.08
CA LEU A 35 -12.22 -1.13 -9.20
C LEU A 35 -11.70 -0.60 -7.87
N LEU A 36 -12.03 -1.24 -6.74
CA LEU A 36 -11.73 -0.71 -5.40
C LEU A 36 -10.23 -0.55 -5.16
N ASN A 37 -9.40 -1.45 -5.70
CA ASN A 37 -7.93 -1.39 -5.59
C ASN A 37 -7.30 -0.21 -6.35
N LYS A 38 -8.08 0.46 -7.22
CA LYS A 38 -7.68 1.66 -7.97
C LYS A 38 -8.23 2.95 -7.36
N CYS A 39 -8.89 2.85 -6.21
CA CYS A 39 -9.55 3.95 -5.54
C CYS A 39 -8.83 4.34 -4.25
N PHE A 40 -8.78 5.64 -3.98
CA PHE A 40 -8.05 6.20 -2.84
C PHE A 40 -8.86 7.31 -2.16
N ALA A 41 -8.84 7.33 -0.84
CA ALA A 41 -9.19 8.50 -0.05
C ALA A 41 -7.92 9.33 0.18
N VAL A 42 -7.98 10.63 -0.07
CA VAL A 42 -6.84 11.54 0.10
C VAL A 42 -7.19 12.64 1.06
N PHE A 43 -6.56 12.61 2.24
CA PHE A 43 -6.62 13.69 3.22
C PHE A 43 -5.61 14.76 2.85
N ILE A 44 -6.06 16.00 2.85
CA ILE A 44 -5.26 17.20 2.59
C ILE A 44 -5.29 18.02 3.87
N SER A 45 -4.12 18.26 4.46
CA SER A 45 -3.99 19.13 5.63
C SER A 45 -2.54 19.59 5.78
N ASN A 46 -2.20 20.22 6.90
CA ASN A 46 -0.83 20.53 7.32
C ASN A 46 -0.76 20.66 8.84
N GLU A 47 0.45 20.91 9.37
CA GLU A 47 0.69 21.04 10.81
C GLU A 47 -0.19 22.13 11.47
N LYS A 48 -0.51 23.19 10.74
CA LYS A 48 -1.30 24.31 11.25
C LYS A 48 -2.80 24.15 11.04
N GLN A 49 -3.22 23.11 10.32
CA GLN A 49 -4.61 22.93 9.88
C GLN A 49 -5.13 24.22 9.25
N THR A 50 -4.37 24.75 8.30
CA THR A 50 -4.72 25.94 7.53
C THR A 50 -4.24 25.74 6.11
N ILE A 51 -5.11 25.17 5.27
CA ILE A 51 -4.79 24.87 3.87
C ILE A 51 -5.73 25.64 2.93
N PRO A 52 -5.21 26.46 1.99
CA PRO A 52 -6.03 27.12 0.99
C PRO A 52 -6.40 26.14 -0.13
N LEU A 53 -7.69 26.07 -0.46
CA LEU A 53 -8.21 25.40 -1.65
C LEU A 53 -9.10 26.36 -2.44
N TRP A 54 -8.85 26.45 -3.75
CA TRP A 54 -9.63 27.27 -4.68
C TRP A 54 -10.76 26.48 -5.34
N SER A 55 -11.63 27.17 -6.07
CA SER A 55 -12.76 26.55 -6.76
C SER A 55 -13.68 25.75 -5.82
N GLN A 56 -13.89 26.19 -4.58
CA GLN A 56 -14.73 25.52 -3.59
C GLN A 56 -16.13 26.17 -3.47
N LYS A 57 -17.17 25.34 -3.31
CA LYS A 57 -18.58 25.76 -3.23
C LYS A 57 -18.89 26.63 -2.01
N GLN A 58 -18.18 26.44 -0.89
CA GLN A 58 -18.46 27.14 0.36
C GLN A 58 -17.99 28.62 0.36
N SER A 59 -17.07 28.97 -0.53
CA SER A 59 -16.66 30.36 -0.68
C SER A 59 -17.75 31.15 -1.41
N PRO A 60 -18.04 32.41 -1.02
CA PRO A 60 -18.91 33.30 -1.80
C PRO A 60 -18.15 34.01 -2.93
N ASP A 61 -16.81 34.03 -2.89
CA ASP A 61 -15.99 34.75 -3.86
C ASP A 61 -15.90 34.01 -5.21
N LYS A 62 -15.61 34.74 -6.29
CA LYS A 62 -15.49 34.19 -7.64
C LYS A 62 -14.38 33.16 -7.78
N GLU A 63 -13.25 33.34 -7.09
CA GLU A 63 -12.13 32.38 -7.14
C GLU A 63 -12.41 31.11 -6.33
N GLY A 64 -13.39 31.16 -5.43
CA GLY A 64 -13.80 30.00 -4.66
C GLY A 64 -12.80 29.63 -3.56
N LEU A 65 -12.00 30.57 -3.04
CA LEU A 65 -11.01 30.30 -2.01
C LEU A 65 -11.68 29.97 -0.66
N VAL A 66 -11.29 28.84 -0.07
CA VAL A 66 -11.63 28.44 1.31
C VAL A 66 -10.34 28.03 2.02
N ILE A 67 -10.20 28.45 3.28
CA ILE A 67 -9.12 27.98 4.16
C ILE A 67 -9.69 26.87 5.04
N TRP A 68 -9.28 25.64 4.76
CA TRP A 68 -9.71 24.45 5.48
C TRP A 68 -8.71 24.07 6.59
N ASP A 69 -9.23 23.46 7.64
CA ASP A 69 -8.44 22.71 8.62
C ASP A 69 -7.92 21.40 8.02
N TYR A 70 -8.80 20.67 7.35
CA TYR A 70 -8.47 19.58 6.45
C TYR A 70 -9.55 19.44 5.38
N HIS A 71 -9.24 18.75 4.29
CA HIS A 71 -10.22 18.35 3.28
C HIS A 71 -9.95 16.93 2.82
N VAL A 72 -10.97 16.22 2.38
CA VAL A 72 -10.85 14.85 1.87
C VAL A 72 -11.43 14.77 0.47
N ILE A 73 -10.64 14.23 -0.45
CA ILE A 73 -11.06 13.95 -1.83
C ILE A 73 -10.96 12.47 -2.13
N PHE A 74 -11.75 12.00 -3.08
CA PHE A 74 -11.66 10.65 -3.62
C PHE A 74 -10.92 10.68 -4.96
N ILE A 75 -9.98 9.75 -5.16
CA ILE A 75 -9.22 9.62 -6.41
C ILE A 75 -9.43 8.22 -7.00
N TYR A 76 -9.68 8.17 -8.30
CA TYR A 76 -9.75 6.94 -9.08
C TYR A 76 -8.65 6.92 -10.16
N CYS A 77 -7.90 5.82 -10.23
CA CYS A 77 -6.93 5.56 -11.29
C CYS A 77 -7.62 4.92 -12.50
N THR A 78 -7.89 5.70 -13.55
CA THR A 78 -8.65 5.26 -14.74
C THR A 78 -7.83 4.36 -15.67
N GLN A 79 -6.56 4.69 -15.86
CA GLN A 79 -5.54 3.99 -16.66
C GLN A 79 -4.17 4.21 -16.00
N GLU A 80 -3.10 3.51 -16.43
CA GLU A 80 -1.75 3.75 -15.90
C GLU A 80 -1.41 5.24 -15.95
N ASN A 81 -1.23 5.85 -14.78
CA ASN A 81 -0.91 7.27 -14.57
C ASN A 81 -2.01 8.28 -14.96
N CYS A 82 -3.27 7.87 -15.13
CA CYS A 82 -4.40 8.78 -15.33
C CYS A 82 -5.33 8.74 -14.11
N PHE A 83 -5.61 9.92 -13.54
CA PHE A 83 -6.35 10.06 -12.29
C PHE A 83 -7.51 11.02 -12.43
N ASP A 84 -8.67 10.59 -11.94
CA ASP A 84 -9.86 11.41 -11.76
C ASP A 84 -10.04 11.74 -10.28
N VAL A 85 -10.40 12.99 -10.01
CA VAL A 85 -10.69 13.53 -8.68
C VAL A 85 -12.19 13.72 -8.53
N TYR A 86 -12.72 13.22 -7.42
CA TYR A 86 -14.11 13.32 -7.01
C TYR A 86 -14.11 14.12 -5.71
N ASP A 87 -14.50 15.38 -5.82
CA ASP A 87 -14.62 16.33 -4.71
C ASP A 87 -16.04 16.89 -4.71
N LEU A 88 -16.85 16.59 -3.70
CA LEU A 88 -18.24 17.07 -3.66
C LEU A 88 -18.34 18.56 -3.33
N ASP A 89 -17.27 19.16 -2.81
CA ASP A 89 -17.20 20.56 -2.42
C ASP A 89 -16.57 21.44 -3.51
N THR A 90 -16.14 20.89 -4.65
CA THR A 90 -15.56 21.66 -5.77
C THR A 90 -16.61 22.27 -6.70
N ARG A 91 -16.31 23.42 -7.30
CA ARG A 91 -17.06 24.06 -8.40
C ARG A 91 -16.65 23.52 -9.79
N LEU A 92 -15.61 22.70 -9.85
CA LEU A 92 -15.18 22.02 -11.06
C LEU A 92 -16.17 20.91 -11.44
N SER A 93 -15.93 20.26 -12.58
CA SER A 93 -16.74 19.10 -12.99
C SER A 93 -16.61 17.95 -11.99
N PHE A 94 -17.58 17.03 -12.02
CA PHE A 94 -17.56 15.82 -11.23
C PHE A 94 -17.73 14.58 -12.13
N PRO A 95 -16.71 13.71 -12.25
CA PRO A 95 -15.34 13.92 -11.78
C PRO A 95 -14.61 15.06 -12.51
N CYS A 96 -13.46 15.46 -11.98
CA CYS A 96 -12.51 16.37 -12.59
C CYS A 96 -11.19 15.65 -12.85
N SER A 97 -10.51 15.95 -13.97
CA SER A 97 -9.17 15.39 -14.19
C SER A 97 -8.20 15.89 -13.12
N PHE A 98 -7.23 15.07 -12.73
CA PHE A 98 -6.25 15.45 -11.72
C PHE A 98 -5.45 16.71 -12.12
N GLU A 99 -5.07 16.87 -13.40
CA GLU A 99 -4.34 18.06 -13.85
C GLU A 99 -5.18 19.34 -13.75
N GLU A 100 -6.48 19.26 -14.04
CA GLU A 100 -7.39 20.39 -13.87
C GLU A 100 -7.58 20.72 -12.39
N TYR A 101 -7.84 19.72 -11.53
CA TYR A 101 -8.00 19.91 -10.09
C TYR A 101 -6.72 20.49 -9.47
N LYS A 102 -5.56 19.96 -9.86
CA LYS A 102 -4.25 20.47 -9.43
C LYS A 102 -4.06 21.93 -9.83
N THR A 103 -4.41 22.31 -11.06
CA THR A 103 -4.21 23.67 -11.53
C THR A 103 -5.18 24.67 -10.90
N LYS A 104 -6.47 24.30 -10.80
CA LYS A 104 -7.56 25.21 -10.42
C LYS A 104 -7.96 25.19 -8.94
N THR A 105 -7.67 24.09 -8.23
CA THR A 105 -8.00 23.95 -6.80
C THR A 105 -6.74 24.04 -5.94
N LEU A 106 -5.67 23.35 -6.35
CA LEU A 106 -4.44 23.26 -5.56
C LEU A 106 -3.47 24.41 -5.90
N GLY A 107 -3.26 24.75 -7.16
CA GLY A 107 -2.25 25.70 -7.58
C GLY A 107 -0.82 25.24 -7.26
N ASN A 108 0.11 26.19 -7.09
CA ASN A 108 1.53 25.90 -6.81
C ASN A 108 1.89 26.25 -5.36
N ASP A 109 2.25 25.24 -4.56
CA ASP A 109 2.71 25.38 -3.17
C ASP A 109 3.96 26.25 -3.02
N GLN A 110 4.81 26.37 -4.04
CA GLN A 110 5.98 27.25 -3.99
C GLN A 110 5.59 28.74 -3.86
N ASN A 111 4.36 29.09 -4.26
CA ASN A 111 3.84 30.43 -4.11
C ASN A 111 3.17 30.67 -2.74
N LEU A 112 3.01 29.61 -1.93
CA LEU A 112 2.41 29.71 -0.60
C LEU A 112 3.47 29.92 0.47
N GLN A 113 3.10 30.69 1.50
CA GLN A 113 3.87 30.71 2.74
C GLN A 113 3.89 29.30 3.34
N THR A 114 4.99 28.93 3.99
CA THR A 114 5.23 27.57 4.52
C THR A 114 4.09 27.04 5.40
N GLN A 115 3.46 27.91 6.20
CA GLN A 115 2.33 27.56 7.08
C GLN A 115 1.05 27.17 6.33
N PHE A 116 0.95 27.47 5.03
CA PHE A 116 -0.18 27.15 4.17
C PHE A 116 0.13 26.04 3.15
N GLN A 117 1.38 25.54 3.10
CA GLN A 117 1.74 24.44 2.22
C GLN A 117 0.94 23.20 2.58
N ARG A 118 0.48 22.49 1.54
CA ARG A 118 -0.41 21.34 1.71
C ARG A 118 0.38 20.05 1.68
N TYR A 119 -0.01 19.14 2.56
CA TYR A 119 0.47 17.77 2.57
C TYR A 119 -0.69 16.84 2.31
N PHE A 120 -0.38 15.73 1.66
CA PHE A 120 -1.38 14.77 1.21
C PHE A 120 -1.09 13.40 1.81
N ARG A 121 -2.11 12.81 2.42
CA ARG A 121 -2.12 11.42 2.88
C ARG A 121 -3.04 10.62 2.00
N VAL A 122 -2.45 9.70 1.23
CA VAL A 122 -3.16 8.83 0.28
C VAL A 122 -3.42 7.48 0.94
N ILE A 123 -4.68 7.06 1.01
CA ILE A 123 -5.10 5.82 1.68
C ILE A 123 -5.88 4.98 0.67
N PRO A 124 -5.48 3.72 0.41
CA PRO A 124 -6.27 2.80 -0.40
C PRO A 124 -7.71 2.69 0.12
N ALA A 125 -8.70 2.68 -0.78
CA ALA A 125 -10.11 2.66 -0.40
C ALA A 125 -10.48 1.47 0.51
N GLU A 126 -9.92 0.28 0.26
CA GLU A 126 -10.11 -0.90 1.11
C GLU A 126 -9.59 -0.69 2.55
N GLN A 127 -8.42 -0.07 2.69
CA GLN A 127 -7.86 0.29 4.00
C GLN A 127 -8.72 1.36 4.67
N TYR A 128 -9.16 2.37 3.93
CA TYR A 128 -10.00 3.43 4.49
C TYR A 128 -11.30 2.88 5.06
N LEU A 129 -11.98 2.02 4.31
CA LEU A 129 -13.23 1.37 4.73
C LEU A 129 -13.08 0.50 5.98
N THR A 130 -11.91 -0.10 6.20
CA THR A 130 -11.67 -1.04 7.30
C THR A 130 -11.11 -0.38 8.55
N THR A 131 -10.48 0.79 8.42
CA THR A 131 -9.73 1.44 9.51
C THR A 131 -10.30 2.77 9.97
N PHE A 132 -11.03 3.51 9.13
CA PHE A 132 -11.57 4.81 9.49
C PHE A 132 -12.75 4.70 10.48
N ALA A 133 -12.72 5.51 11.53
CA ALA A 133 -13.79 5.68 12.50
C ALA A 133 -13.91 7.15 12.94
N SER A 134 -15.15 7.64 13.05
CA SER A 134 -15.46 8.99 13.54
C SER A 134 -16.74 8.96 14.36
N ASP A 135 -16.64 9.43 15.61
CA ASP A 135 -17.78 9.69 16.50
C ASP A 135 -18.39 11.08 16.31
N ARG A 136 -17.83 11.86 15.35
CA ARG A 136 -18.22 13.24 15.01
C ARG A 136 -18.03 14.26 16.12
N THR A 137 -17.40 13.91 17.25
CA THR A 137 -17.22 14.81 18.39
C THR A 137 -16.41 16.06 18.04
N HIS A 138 -15.52 15.98 17.04
CA HIS A 138 -14.77 17.12 16.52
C HIS A 138 -15.65 18.24 15.95
N MET A 139 -16.90 17.92 15.56
CA MET A 139 -17.89 18.89 15.06
C MET A 139 -18.79 19.45 16.16
N ILE A 140 -18.50 19.15 17.44
CA ILE A 140 -19.23 19.66 18.60
C ILE A 140 -18.37 20.66 19.34
N LYS A 141 -18.89 21.87 19.56
CA LYS A 141 -18.27 22.91 20.38
C LYS A 141 -19.30 23.45 21.38
N ASP A 142 -18.93 23.48 22.66
CA ASP A 142 -19.80 23.95 23.75
C ASP A 142 -21.17 23.25 23.78
N GLY A 143 -21.18 21.94 23.48
CA GLY A 143 -22.39 21.11 23.41
C GLY A 143 -23.29 21.37 22.19
N LYS A 144 -22.84 22.17 21.22
CA LYS A 144 -23.58 22.48 19.99
C LYS A 144 -22.81 22.01 18.75
N TRP A 145 -23.56 21.52 17.78
CA TRP A 145 -23.02 21.17 16.47
C TRP A 145 -22.56 22.43 15.72
N LEU A 146 -21.33 22.41 15.21
CA LEU A 146 -20.80 23.45 14.32
C LEU A 146 -21.54 23.44 12.97
N LYS A 147 -21.88 22.24 12.48
CA LYS A 147 -22.72 21.99 11.31
C LYS A 147 -23.66 20.80 11.59
N PRO A 148 -24.85 20.74 10.96
CA PRO A 148 -25.75 19.60 11.13
C PRO A 148 -25.04 18.29 10.76
N PRO A 149 -25.08 17.26 11.63
CA PRO A 149 -24.44 16.00 11.34
C PRO A 149 -25.21 15.19 10.28
N PRO A 150 -24.56 14.20 9.65
CA PRO A 150 -25.25 13.27 8.76
C PRO A 150 -26.35 12.50 9.50
N ASN A 151 -27.41 12.13 8.77
CA ASN A 151 -28.59 11.45 9.32
C ASN A 151 -28.44 9.93 9.51
N TYR A 152 -27.32 9.36 9.08
CA TYR A 152 -26.96 7.96 9.30
C TYR A 152 -26.08 7.79 10.56
N PRO A 153 -26.02 6.59 11.15
CA PRO A 153 -25.17 6.31 12.31
C PRO A 153 -23.71 6.67 12.07
N ALA A 154 -22.98 7.01 13.14
CA ALA A 154 -21.55 7.25 13.09
C ALA A 154 -20.79 6.03 12.55
N ILE A 155 -19.69 6.29 11.84
CA ILE A 155 -18.86 5.24 11.23
C ILE A 155 -17.88 4.73 12.29
N PHE A 156 -18.03 3.46 12.67
CA PHE A 156 -17.17 2.78 13.64
C PHE A 156 -16.53 1.53 13.03
N THR A 157 -15.41 1.12 13.61
CA THR A 157 -14.79 -0.17 13.33
C THR A 157 -14.84 -1.06 14.57
N ALA A 158 -14.46 -2.33 14.43
CA ALA A 158 -14.31 -3.22 15.58
C ALA A 158 -13.20 -2.75 16.56
N LEU A 159 -12.27 -1.90 16.10
CA LEU A 159 -11.07 -1.50 16.84
C LEU A 159 -11.13 -0.06 17.35
N SER A 160 -11.97 0.81 16.77
CA SER A 160 -12.06 2.22 17.14
C SER A 160 -13.44 2.81 16.87
N GLN A 161 -13.84 3.73 17.74
CA GLN A 161 -15.01 4.61 17.55
C GLN A 161 -14.60 6.00 17.04
N ASN A 162 -13.33 6.38 17.18
CA ASN A 162 -12.82 7.66 16.73
C ASN A 162 -11.30 7.58 16.54
N ASN A 163 -10.85 7.79 15.31
CA ASN A 163 -9.43 7.91 14.98
C ASN A 163 -9.19 8.95 13.88
N LEU A 164 -10.14 9.86 13.64
CA LEU A 164 -10.04 10.90 12.60
C LEU A 164 -8.72 11.69 12.67
N ASN A 165 -8.25 12.03 13.88
CA ASN A 165 -6.99 12.74 14.05
C ASN A 165 -5.79 11.96 13.52
N ASP A 166 -5.82 10.63 13.57
CA ASP A 166 -4.76 9.80 13.00
C ASP A 166 -4.68 9.97 11.50
N PHE A 167 -5.79 10.32 10.82
CA PHE A 167 -5.86 10.61 9.38
C PHE A 167 -5.50 12.07 9.05
N ILE A 168 -5.86 13.02 9.92
CA ILE A 168 -5.60 14.46 9.72
C ILE A 168 -4.14 14.83 10.03
N ILE A 169 -3.58 14.34 11.14
CA ILE A 169 -2.27 14.79 11.62
C ILE A 169 -1.17 14.20 10.72
N LEU A 170 -0.43 15.07 10.04
CA LEU A 170 0.64 14.69 9.12
C LEU A 170 1.99 14.90 9.82
N VAL A 171 2.36 13.99 10.74
CA VAL A 171 3.70 14.01 11.35
C VAL A 171 4.73 13.45 10.36
N LYS A 172 5.84 14.20 10.17
CA LYS A 172 6.94 13.87 9.24
C LYS A 172 7.59 12.50 9.46
N PHE A 173 7.28 11.80 10.55
CA PHE A 173 7.65 10.42 10.80
C PHE A 173 6.49 9.76 11.56
N ASP A 174 5.84 8.77 10.96
CA ASP A 174 4.82 7.99 11.64
C ASP A 174 5.07 6.48 11.51
N LYS A 175 4.79 5.77 12.61
CA LYS A 175 5.06 4.34 12.84
C LYS A 175 4.07 3.39 12.17
N ILE A 176 3.22 3.93 11.31
CA ILE A 176 2.26 3.22 10.48
C ILE A 176 2.71 3.56 9.07
N ASN A 177 2.97 2.58 8.20
CA ASN A 177 3.45 2.76 6.82
C ASN A 177 2.59 3.74 5.98
N ILE A 178 2.74 5.05 6.22
CA ILE A 178 1.93 6.12 5.63
C ILE A 178 2.91 7.16 5.12
N LYS A 179 3.03 7.22 3.80
CA LYS A 179 3.93 8.15 3.12
C LYS A 179 3.20 9.48 2.91
N ILE A 180 3.83 10.56 3.36
CA ILE A 180 3.38 11.94 3.12
C ILE A 180 3.98 12.40 1.80
N TYR A 181 3.15 12.93 0.91
CA TYR A 181 3.59 13.35 -0.41
C TYR A 181 3.42 14.86 -0.60
N SER A 182 4.40 15.48 -1.28
CA SER A 182 4.17 16.77 -1.91
C SER A 182 3.35 16.57 -3.20
N LEU A 183 2.78 17.66 -3.71
CA LEU A 183 1.95 17.68 -4.92
C LEU A 183 2.57 16.95 -6.13
N LEU A 184 3.92 16.92 -6.24
CA LEU A 184 4.64 16.23 -7.31
C LEU A 184 4.55 14.69 -7.24
N TYR A 185 4.31 14.12 -6.07
CA TYR A 185 4.39 12.66 -5.84
C TYR A 185 3.02 11.98 -5.75
N LEU A 186 1.91 12.73 -5.69
CA LEU A 186 0.58 12.16 -5.48
C LEU A 186 0.19 11.14 -6.56
N ALA A 187 0.40 11.50 -7.83
CA ALA A 187 0.16 10.65 -9.00
C ALA A 187 1.08 9.40 -9.01
N ALA A 188 2.38 9.60 -8.77
CA ALA A 188 3.36 8.52 -8.69
C ALA A 188 3.13 7.54 -7.52
N CYS A 189 2.37 7.95 -6.51
CA CYS A 189 2.13 7.16 -5.31
C CYS A 189 0.80 6.45 -5.33
N ALA A 190 -0.25 7.04 -5.92
CA ALA A 190 -1.39 6.25 -6.36
C ALA A 190 -0.94 5.18 -7.38
N PHE A 191 0.07 5.47 -8.22
CA PHE A 191 0.74 4.48 -9.05
C PHE A 191 1.51 3.43 -8.23
N SER A 192 2.33 3.84 -7.25
CA SER A 192 3.03 2.89 -6.37
C SER A 192 2.07 2.02 -5.58
N TYR A 193 0.97 2.55 -5.06
CA TYR A 193 -0.04 1.77 -4.33
C TYR A 193 -0.91 0.92 -5.26
N ALA A 194 -1.26 1.38 -6.46
CA ALA A 194 -1.96 0.55 -7.45
C ALA A 194 -1.06 -0.56 -7.99
N TYR A 195 0.24 -0.30 -8.17
CA TYR A 195 1.26 -1.29 -8.50
C TYR A 195 1.50 -2.26 -7.33
N LEU A 196 1.55 -1.77 -6.09
CA LEU A 196 1.60 -2.60 -4.88
C LEU A 196 0.27 -3.36 -4.63
N ALA A 197 -0.86 -2.90 -5.17
CA ALA A 197 -2.17 -3.55 -5.04
C ALA A 197 -2.45 -4.56 -6.17
N ASP A 198 -1.89 -4.35 -7.37
CA ASP A 198 -1.71 -5.39 -8.38
C ASP A 198 -0.65 -6.41 -7.94
N GLU A 199 0.35 -5.98 -7.15
CA GLU A 199 1.10 -6.85 -6.25
C GLU A 199 0.30 -7.19 -4.97
N LYS A 200 -0.93 -7.71 -5.12
CA LYS A 200 -1.29 -8.89 -4.31
C LYS A 200 -0.37 -10.05 -4.74
N MET A 201 0.93 -9.87 -4.52
CA MET A 201 2.00 -10.74 -4.95
C MET A 201 2.41 -11.50 -3.72
N SER A 202 1.75 -12.64 -3.52
CA SER A 202 2.13 -13.74 -2.65
C SER A 202 3.16 -13.42 -1.56
N GLU A 203 2.75 -13.39 -0.29
CA GLU A 203 3.68 -13.41 0.85
C GLU A 203 4.41 -14.75 0.87
N THR A 204 5.29 -14.94 -0.11
CA THR A 204 6.12 -16.12 -0.23
C THR A 204 7.22 -15.99 0.79
N HIS A 205 7.11 -16.71 1.90
CA HIS A 205 8.10 -16.71 2.96
C HIS A 205 8.43 -18.14 3.39
N VAL A 206 9.63 -18.34 3.93
CA VAL A 206 10.12 -19.65 4.36
C VAL A 206 10.31 -19.63 5.86
N ARG A 207 9.79 -20.66 6.54
CA ARG A 207 10.02 -20.83 7.98
C ARG A 207 10.49 -22.23 8.32
N CYS A 208 11.18 -22.37 9.45
CA CYS A 208 11.55 -23.67 9.97
C CYS A 208 10.30 -24.47 10.35
N ARG A 209 10.19 -25.72 9.88
CA ARG A 209 9.04 -26.57 10.23
C ARG A 209 8.99 -26.96 11.72
N LYS A 210 10.15 -27.01 12.40
CA LYS A 210 10.27 -27.39 13.81
C LYS A 210 9.88 -26.26 14.77
N CYS A 211 10.46 -25.07 14.62
CA CYS A 211 10.28 -23.96 15.57
C CYS A 211 9.50 -22.76 15.00
N ARG A 212 9.11 -22.81 13.73
CA ARG A 212 8.38 -21.74 13.01
C ARG A 212 9.12 -20.41 12.87
N THR A 213 10.39 -20.32 13.29
CA THR A 213 11.27 -19.17 13.00
C THR A 213 11.26 -18.86 11.51
N LYS A 214 11.02 -17.59 11.16
CA LYS A 214 11.12 -17.09 9.80
C LYS A 214 12.57 -17.12 9.36
N LEU A 215 12.84 -17.83 8.26
CA LEU A 215 14.18 -18.04 7.71
C LEU A 215 14.41 -17.17 6.47
N ILE A 216 13.39 -16.98 5.64
CA ILE A 216 13.41 -16.07 4.50
C ILE A 216 12.16 -15.22 4.63
N LEU A 217 12.35 -13.91 4.70
CA LEU A 217 11.27 -12.93 4.84
C LEU A 217 10.62 -12.63 3.47
N PRO A 218 9.37 -12.12 3.43
CA PRO A 218 8.69 -11.78 2.18
C PRO A 218 9.49 -10.83 1.27
N GLU A 219 10.21 -9.88 1.85
CA GLU A 219 11.11 -8.95 1.15
C GLU A 219 12.37 -9.62 0.56
N GLU A 220 12.71 -10.82 1.05
CA GLU A 220 13.86 -11.62 0.58
C GLU A 220 13.44 -12.72 -0.42
N LYS A 221 12.17 -12.77 -0.85
CA LYS A 221 11.62 -13.87 -1.67
C LYS A 221 12.39 -14.13 -2.98
N ASP A 222 13.02 -13.09 -3.54
CA ASP A 222 13.83 -13.16 -4.75
C ASP A 222 15.07 -14.06 -4.62
N CYS A 223 15.47 -14.42 -3.40
CA CYS A 223 16.54 -15.37 -3.19
C CYS A 223 16.13 -16.80 -3.56
N ILE A 224 14.83 -17.11 -3.57
CA ILE A 224 14.30 -18.46 -3.79
C ILE A 224 14.19 -18.74 -5.29
N THR A 225 14.79 -19.85 -5.73
CA THR A 225 14.84 -20.21 -7.14
C THR A 225 14.45 -21.64 -7.44
N THR A 226 14.21 -21.89 -8.72
CA THR A 226 14.19 -23.24 -9.29
C THR A 226 15.61 -23.83 -9.33
N CYS A 227 15.71 -25.11 -9.69
CA CYS A 227 17.01 -25.77 -9.93
C CYS A 227 17.86 -25.11 -11.04
N HIS A 228 17.29 -24.21 -11.84
CA HIS A 228 17.97 -23.46 -12.89
C HIS A 228 18.26 -22.00 -12.51
N GLY A 229 17.98 -21.57 -11.28
CA GLY A 229 18.24 -20.20 -10.85
C GLY A 229 17.19 -19.17 -11.29
N SER A 230 16.11 -19.61 -11.94
CA SER A 230 14.96 -18.75 -12.27
C SER A 230 14.09 -18.49 -11.04
N ILE A 231 13.52 -17.30 -10.95
CA ILE A 231 12.61 -16.92 -9.86
C ILE A 231 11.30 -17.69 -10.01
N ILE A 232 10.76 -18.19 -8.89
CA ILE A 232 9.55 -19.04 -8.87
C ILE A 232 8.27 -18.33 -9.39
N SER A 233 8.28 -17.00 -9.53
CA SER A 233 7.14 -16.20 -10.00
C SER A 233 7.01 -16.07 -11.53
N GLN A 234 7.99 -16.53 -12.30
CA GLN A 234 7.93 -16.51 -13.76
C GLN A 234 8.00 -17.94 -14.29
N GLU A 235 6.95 -18.34 -15.01
CA GLU A 235 6.86 -19.52 -15.89
C GLU A 235 6.61 -20.88 -15.19
N GLU A 236 5.34 -21.23 -15.03
CA GLU A 236 4.91 -22.65 -14.92
C GLU A 236 5.04 -23.42 -16.25
N ASN A 237 5.67 -22.84 -17.29
CA ASN A 237 5.60 -23.38 -18.66
C ASN A 237 6.93 -23.53 -19.43
N SER A 238 8.08 -23.58 -18.75
CA SER A 238 9.38 -23.66 -19.44
C SER A 238 10.48 -24.38 -18.64
N SER A 239 10.26 -25.62 -18.20
CA SER A 239 11.38 -26.59 -18.18
C SER A 239 10.89 -28.01 -17.94
N GLU A 240 11.12 -28.87 -18.93
CA GLU A 240 11.08 -30.33 -18.87
C GLU A 240 12.20 -30.93 -17.99
N CYS A 241 12.58 -30.28 -16.89
CA CYS A 241 13.53 -30.86 -15.95
C CYS A 241 12.74 -31.47 -14.79
N LEU A 242 12.87 -32.78 -14.58
CA LEU A 242 12.23 -33.55 -13.52
C LEU A 242 12.65 -32.96 -12.16
N LEU A 243 11.93 -31.94 -11.73
CA LEU A 243 12.17 -31.21 -10.50
C LEU A 243 12.04 -32.19 -9.34
N ASP A 244 13.11 -32.38 -8.58
CA ASP A 244 12.96 -32.93 -7.24
C ASP A 244 12.28 -31.86 -6.38
N LYS A 245 10.94 -31.92 -6.31
CA LYS A 245 10.10 -31.02 -5.50
C LYS A 245 10.45 -31.07 -4.00
N SER A 246 11.32 -32.00 -3.58
CA SER A 246 11.79 -32.11 -2.20
C SER A 246 12.90 -31.11 -1.82
N ILE A 247 13.42 -30.34 -2.77
CA ILE A 247 14.51 -29.37 -2.57
C ILE A 247 14.10 -27.96 -3.01
N LEU A 248 14.39 -26.99 -2.15
CA LEU A 248 14.27 -25.56 -2.43
C LEU A 248 15.67 -24.95 -2.60
N TYR A 249 15.89 -24.22 -3.69
CA TYR A 249 17.18 -23.61 -3.99
C TYR A 249 17.22 -22.13 -3.58
N VAL A 250 18.39 -21.65 -3.17
CA VAL A 250 18.63 -20.25 -2.81
C VAL A 250 19.79 -19.69 -3.63
N LYS A 251 19.62 -18.50 -4.23
CA LYS A 251 20.68 -17.77 -4.94
C LYS A 251 21.78 -17.35 -3.99
N ASP A 252 23.02 -17.55 -4.43
CA ASP A 252 24.24 -17.09 -3.76
C ASP A 252 24.41 -15.56 -3.81
N GLU A 253 23.96 -14.90 -4.87
CA GLU A 253 24.00 -13.43 -5.00
C GLU A 253 23.08 -12.68 -4.01
N LYS A 254 22.05 -13.36 -3.47
CA LYS A 254 21.01 -12.76 -2.63
C LYS A 254 20.78 -13.58 -1.35
N LEU A 255 21.85 -14.02 -0.68
CA LEU A 255 21.71 -14.81 0.55
C LEU A 255 21.14 -13.96 1.70
N PRO A 256 20.16 -14.48 2.47
CA PRO A 256 19.76 -13.87 3.73
C PRO A 256 20.94 -13.76 4.69
N ALA A 257 21.00 -12.69 5.49
CA ALA A 257 22.17 -12.37 6.32
C ALA A 257 22.62 -13.52 7.26
N TRP A 258 21.67 -14.28 7.80
CA TRP A 258 22.00 -15.42 8.67
C TRP A 258 22.64 -16.59 7.90
N LEU A 259 22.23 -16.83 6.65
CA LEU A 259 22.82 -17.83 5.77
C LEU A 259 24.20 -17.38 5.31
N GLU A 260 24.34 -16.11 4.95
CA GLU A 260 25.62 -15.55 4.55
C GLU A 260 26.65 -15.67 5.68
N THR A 261 26.27 -15.30 6.92
CA THR A 261 27.11 -15.49 8.10
C THR A 261 27.53 -16.96 8.26
N LEU A 262 26.59 -17.89 8.09
CA LEU A 262 26.85 -19.32 8.20
C LEU A 262 27.82 -19.82 7.11
N VAL A 263 27.64 -19.37 5.86
CA VAL A 263 28.54 -19.73 4.75
C VAL A 263 29.93 -19.11 4.94
N GLN A 264 30.01 -17.84 5.38
CA GLN A 264 31.25 -17.15 5.68
C GLN A 264 32.05 -17.88 6.77
N THR A 265 31.41 -18.36 7.84
CA THR A 265 32.09 -19.14 8.90
C THR A 265 32.67 -20.46 8.39
N SER A 266 32.12 -21.01 7.31
CA SER A 266 32.64 -22.20 6.62
C SER A 266 33.60 -21.89 5.48
N SER A 267 34.00 -20.63 5.33
CA SER A 267 34.88 -20.13 4.28
C SER A 267 34.40 -20.47 2.86
N TRP A 268 33.08 -20.40 2.61
CA TRP A 268 32.49 -20.65 1.29
C TRP A 268 32.85 -22.02 0.68
N THR A 269 32.96 -23.04 1.52
CA THR A 269 33.30 -24.41 1.08
C THR A 269 32.03 -25.28 0.96
N LYS A 270 31.92 -26.35 1.76
CA LYS A 270 30.74 -27.21 1.85
C LYS A 270 30.32 -27.35 3.30
N GLY A 271 29.01 -27.37 3.56
CA GLY A 271 28.53 -27.44 4.93
C GLY A 271 27.04 -27.72 5.08
N LYS A 272 26.62 -27.76 6.34
CA LYS A 272 25.24 -28.01 6.74
C LYS A 272 24.58 -26.69 7.09
N ILE A 273 23.32 -26.52 6.69
CA ILE A 273 22.51 -25.38 7.10
C ILE A 273 21.72 -25.79 8.34
N VAL A 274 21.88 -25.06 9.43
CA VAL A 274 21.17 -25.25 10.69
C VAL A 274 20.28 -24.05 11.00
N CYS A 275 19.14 -24.29 11.63
CA CYS A 275 18.22 -23.22 12.02
C CYS A 275 18.84 -22.38 13.14
N PRO A 276 18.87 -21.04 13.01
CA PRO A 276 19.48 -20.16 14.01
C PRO A 276 18.77 -20.16 15.38
N SER A 277 17.53 -20.67 15.46
CA SER A 277 16.76 -20.69 16.71
C SER A 277 16.65 -22.05 17.39
N CYS A 278 16.83 -23.16 16.67
CA CYS A 278 16.58 -24.50 17.23
C CYS A 278 17.58 -25.58 16.80
N ASP A 279 18.65 -25.17 16.09
CA ASP A 279 19.72 -26.02 15.57
C ASP A 279 19.28 -27.19 14.69
N ALA A 280 18.00 -27.21 14.27
CA ALA A 280 17.50 -28.23 13.36
C ALA A 280 18.23 -28.12 12.01
N ARG A 281 18.65 -29.26 11.47
CA ARG A 281 19.25 -29.31 10.13
C ARG A 281 18.18 -29.02 9.08
N LEU A 282 18.38 -27.95 8.32
CA LEU A 282 17.46 -27.45 7.29
C LEU A 282 17.89 -27.82 5.88
N GLY A 283 19.19 -28.02 5.66
CA GLY A 283 19.73 -28.21 4.31
C GLY A 283 21.26 -28.33 4.29
N THR A 284 21.83 -28.02 3.13
CA THR A 284 23.28 -28.05 2.86
C THR A 284 23.65 -27.00 1.82
N PHE A 285 24.90 -26.54 1.87
CA PHE A 285 25.50 -25.77 0.77
C PHE A 285 26.78 -26.44 0.29
N ASP A 286 27.08 -26.30 -1.00
CA ASP A 286 28.29 -26.82 -1.64
C ASP A 286 28.70 -25.90 -2.80
N PHE A 287 29.70 -25.05 -2.55
CA PHE A 287 30.24 -24.12 -3.55
C PHE A 287 31.42 -24.70 -4.33
N LEU A 288 31.89 -25.91 -3.99
CA LEU A 288 33.09 -26.52 -4.57
C LEU A 288 32.76 -27.50 -5.69
N SER A 289 31.71 -28.31 -5.51
CA SER A 289 31.47 -29.46 -6.41
C SER A 289 30.77 -29.09 -7.71
N GLY A 290 30.07 -27.95 -7.79
CA GLY A 290 29.40 -27.47 -9.00
C GLY A 290 28.49 -28.51 -9.67
N GLN A 291 27.57 -29.11 -8.91
CA GLN A 291 26.73 -30.21 -9.40
C GLN A 291 25.87 -29.76 -10.60
N LYS A 292 25.95 -30.50 -11.71
CA LYS A 292 25.10 -30.25 -12.89
C LYS A 292 23.68 -30.73 -12.64
N CYS A 293 22.71 -29.98 -13.14
CA CYS A 293 21.31 -30.38 -13.20
C CYS A 293 21.15 -31.59 -14.13
N GLN A 294 20.06 -32.35 -13.98
CA GLN A 294 19.78 -33.54 -14.79
C GLN A 294 19.66 -33.21 -16.29
N CYS A 295 19.27 -31.98 -16.64
CA CYS A 295 19.29 -31.49 -18.02
C CYS A 295 20.71 -31.38 -18.62
N GLN A 296 21.77 -31.44 -17.81
CA GLN A 296 23.18 -31.23 -18.16
C GLN A 296 23.57 -29.85 -18.71
N HIS A 297 22.61 -28.94 -18.91
CA HIS A 297 22.84 -27.60 -19.43
C HIS A 297 23.04 -26.54 -18.33
N HIS A 298 22.59 -26.81 -17.11
CA HIS A 298 22.68 -25.88 -15.98
C HIS A 298 23.45 -26.48 -14.80
N VAL A 299 24.11 -25.62 -14.02
CA VAL A 299 24.69 -25.96 -12.71
C VAL A 299 23.66 -25.63 -11.63
N LEU A 300 23.46 -26.54 -10.68
CA LEU A 300 22.53 -26.35 -9.58
C LEU A 300 23.02 -25.23 -8.65
N PRO A 301 22.11 -24.40 -8.11
CA PRO A 301 22.48 -23.44 -7.09
C PRO A 301 23.14 -24.13 -5.87
N PRO A 302 24.20 -23.53 -5.32
CA PRO A 302 25.02 -24.19 -4.30
C PRO A 302 24.29 -24.36 -2.97
N VAL A 303 23.30 -23.52 -2.67
CA VAL A 303 22.54 -23.52 -1.40
C VAL A 303 21.20 -24.22 -1.58
N ARG A 304 20.97 -25.27 -0.76
CA ARG A 304 19.81 -26.15 -0.84
C ARG A 304 19.14 -26.33 0.51
N LEU A 305 17.85 -26.03 0.59
CA LEU A 305 16.98 -26.31 1.73
C LEU A 305 16.11 -27.52 1.43
N THR A 306 15.91 -28.39 2.42
CA THR A 306 15.06 -29.57 2.27
C THR A 306 13.61 -29.21 2.56
N SER A 307 12.71 -29.38 1.58
CA SER A 307 11.29 -29.03 1.67
C SER A 307 10.55 -29.75 2.80
N SER A 308 11.03 -30.90 3.29
CA SER A 308 10.45 -31.57 4.45
C SER A 308 10.79 -30.90 5.79
N LYS A 309 11.78 -30.01 5.83
CA LYS A 309 12.33 -29.33 7.02
C LYS A 309 11.94 -27.85 7.11
N VAL A 310 11.45 -27.27 6.02
CA VAL A 310 10.99 -25.88 5.93
C VAL A 310 9.59 -25.83 5.34
N ASP A 311 8.78 -24.87 5.76
CA ASP A 311 7.49 -24.58 5.11
C ASP A 311 7.69 -23.40 4.16
N LEU A 312 7.42 -23.60 2.87
CA LEU A 312 7.23 -22.52 1.91
C LEU A 312 5.75 -22.13 1.94
N LEU A 313 5.45 -20.97 2.50
CA LEU A 313 4.11 -20.43 2.55
C LEU A 313 3.94 -19.44 1.41
N LYS A 314 2.86 -19.55 0.64
CA LYS A 314 2.46 -18.62 -0.42
C LYS A 314 1.06 -18.12 -0.05
N SER A 315 0.85 -16.81 0.12
CA SER A 315 -0.48 -16.24 0.43
C SER A 315 -1.16 -15.68 -0.80
#